data_AF-A0A238K0R5-F1
#
_entry.id   AF-A0A238K0R5-F1
#
_cell.length_a   1.000
_cell.length_b   1.000
_cell.length_c   1.000
_cell.angle_alpha   90.00
_cell.angle_beta   90.00
_cell.angle_gamma   90.00
#
_symmetry.space_group_name_H-M   'P 1'
#
loop_
_entity.id
_entity.type
_entity.pdbx_description
1 polymer ?
#
loop_
_entity_poly.entity_id
_entity_poly.type
_entity_poly.pdbx_seq_one_letter_code
_entity_poly.pdbx_strand_id
1 'polypeptide(L)'
;MFRRYFLISSLLAVAACSGPQGAFSLAPNSTLIVVRHADRDGDDLSAKGKIRSRDLVHALNGMPLDAIISPGIKRNMDTAAPLATARNLPVQNLPSEMPTSGLIAASAGRSVIWIGNKGNLKAIWKDLRLSNPPPLEYGDLHIIRSDAGGAVSIERRHFGG
;
A
#
# COMPACT_ATOMS: atom_id res chain seq x y z
N MET A 1 50.18 9.33 -55.64
CA MET A 1 48.94 9.79 -54.97
C MET A 1 47.76 8.98 -55.48
N PHE A 2 47.25 8.00 -54.73
CA PHE A 2 45.92 7.42 -54.98
C PHE A 2 45.25 7.09 -53.64
N ARG A 3 44.02 7.55 -53.53
CA ARG A 3 43.26 7.84 -52.32
C ARG A 3 42.53 6.57 -51.84
N ARG A 4 42.69 6.23 -50.56
CA ARG A 4 42.01 5.14 -49.85
C ARG A 4 40.49 5.41 -49.80
N TYR A 5 39.68 4.42 -50.18
CA TYR A 5 38.26 4.37 -49.82
C TYR A 5 38.08 3.31 -48.73
N PHE A 6 37.86 3.75 -47.50
CA PHE A 6 37.40 2.91 -46.39
C PHE A 6 35.96 3.33 -46.10
N LEU A 7 35.00 2.51 -46.52
CA LEU A 7 33.60 2.60 -46.12
C LEU A 7 33.47 1.88 -44.78
N ILE A 8 33.42 2.63 -43.68
CA ILE A 8 33.08 2.10 -42.36
C ILE A 8 31.59 2.35 -42.16
N SER A 9 30.79 1.30 -42.33
CA SER A 9 29.37 1.29 -42.00
C SER A 9 29.22 1.22 -40.48
N SER A 10 28.74 2.30 -39.87
CA SER A 10 28.51 2.39 -38.43
C SER A 10 27.16 1.77 -38.09
N LEU A 11 27.15 0.50 -37.64
CA LEU A 11 25.97 -0.08 -37.00
C LEU A 11 25.75 0.60 -35.64
N LEU A 12 24.70 1.42 -35.53
CA LEU A 12 24.16 1.87 -34.25
C LEU A 12 23.51 0.67 -33.53
N ALA A 13 24.18 0.16 -32.50
CA ALA A 13 23.59 -0.77 -31.55
C ALA A 13 22.74 0.04 -30.55
N VAL A 14 21.41 0.05 -30.74
CA VAL A 14 20.48 0.54 -29.72
C VAL A 14 20.42 -0.51 -28.62
N ALA A 15 21.14 -0.29 -27.52
CA ALA A 15 21.04 -1.09 -26.32
C ALA A 15 19.71 -0.76 -25.61
N ALA A 16 18.63 -1.45 -25.98
CA ALA A 16 17.39 -1.45 -25.22
C ALA A 16 17.62 -2.24 -23.92
N CYS A 17 17.96 -1.55 -22.84
CA CYS A 17 17.94 -2.11 -21.50
C CYS A 17 16.49 -2.36 -21.06
N SER A 18 15.89 -3.44 -21.55
CA SER A 18 14.66 -3.99 -21.00
C SER A 18 15.00 -4.66 -19.67
N GLY A 19 15.14 -3.86 -18.61
CA GLY A 19 15.16 -4.38 -17.25
C GLY A 19 13.88 -5.19 -16.99
N PRO A 20 13.91 -6.22 -16.13
CA PRO A 20 12.73 -7.01 -15.84
C PRO A 20 11.63 -6.07 -15.34
N GLN A 21 10.57 -5.92 -16.12
CA GLN A 21 9.39 -5.15 -15.76
C GLN A 21 8.83 -5.78 -14.48
N GLY A 22 9.06 -5.10 -13.36
CA GLY A 22 8.88 -5.66 -12.03
C GLY A 22 7.42 -5.98 -11.75
N ALA A 23 7.22 -7.09 -11.04
CA ALA A 23 6.02 -7.35 -10.26
C ALA A 23 5.70 -6.09 -9.43
N PHE A 24 4.48 -5.57 -9.59
CA PHE A 24 3.80 -4.55 -8.78
C PHE A 24 4.67 -3.45 -8.13
N SER A 25 4.53 -2.21 -8.62
CA SER A 25 5.11 -1.00 -8.00
C SER A 25 4.03 0.04 -7.73
N LEU A 26 4.23 0.86 -6.68
CA LEU A 26 3.39 2.04 -6.47
C LEU A 26 3.70 3.10 -7.54
N ALA A 27 2.66 3.76 -8.06
CA ALA A 27 2.85 4.89 -8.98
C ALA A 27 3.57 6.05 -8.25
N PRO A 28 4.26 6.97 -8.95
CA PRO A 28 4.88 8.13 -8.31
C PRO A 28 3.90 8.96 -7.46
N ASN A 29 4.42 9.61 -6.42
CA ASN A 29 3.64 10.48 -5.53
C ASN A 29 2.41 9.80 -4.89
N SER A 30 2.53 8.51 -4.57
CA SER A 30 1.43 7.71 -3.98
C SER A 30 1.71 7.39 -2.53
N THR A 31 0.65 7.24 -1.74
CA THR A 31 0.74 6.76 -0.35
C THR A 31 -0.23 5.59 -0.15
N LEU A 32 0.30 4.46 0.30
CA LEU A 32 -0.46 3.30 0.74
C LEU A 32 -0.22 3.07 2.23
N ILE A 33 -1.23 3.37 3.04
CA ILE A 33 -1.26 3.07 4.47
C ILE A 33 -1.81 1.67 4.65
N VAL A 34 -1.12 0.82 5.42
CA VAL A 34 -1.53 -0.56 5.66
C VAL A 34 -1.64 -0.83 7.15
N VAL A 35 -2.79 -1.36 7.54
CA VAL A 35 -3.13 -1.68 8.94
C VAL A 35 -3.86 -3.02 8.97
N ARG A 36 -3.61 -3.83 9.98
CA ARG A 36 -4.44 -5.02 10.26
C ARG A 36 -5.71 -4.60 11.00
N HIS A 37 -6.84 -5.28 10.77
CA HIS A 37 -8.04 -5.13 11.60
C HIS A 37 -7.69 -5.14 13.10
N ALA A 38 -8.46 -4.44 13.92
CA ALA A 38 -8.22 -4.31 15.35
C ALA A 38 -8.46 -5.64 16.11
N ASP A 39 -8.17 -5.63 17.42
CA ASP A 39 -8.33 -6.79 18.30
C ASP A 39 -9.71 -7.44 18.17
N ARG A 40 -9.74 -8.77 18.14
CA ARG A 40 -10.97 -9.55 17.95
C ARG A 40 -11.25 -10.48 19.11
N ASP A 41 -12.52 -10.77 19.33
CA ASP A 41 -13.03 -11.88 20.12
C ASP A 41 -13.94 -12.71 19.21
N GLY A 42 -13.55 -13.96 18.92
CA GLY A 42 -14.14 -14.70 17.81
C GLY A 42 -13.99 -13.95 16.48
N ASP A 43 -15.09 -13.76 15.76
CA ASP A 43 -15.13 -13.04 14.48
C ASP A 43 -15.35 -11.53 14.62
N ASP A 44 -15.77 -11.08 15.81
CA ASP A 44 -16.11 -9.69 16.09
C ASP A 44 -14.95 -8.92 16.72
N LEU A 45 -15.02 -7.58 16.67
CA LEU A 45 -14.09 -6.76 17.44
C LEU A 45 -14.36 -6.91 18.94
N SER A 46 -13.28 -7.13 19.71
CA SER A 46 -13.34 -7.09 21.17
C SER A 46 -13.58 -5.66 21.65
N ALA A 47 -13.83 -5.47 22.95
CA ALA A 47 -13.92 -4.12 23.54
C ALA A 47 -12.65 -3.31 23.28
N LYS A 48 -11.48 -3.95 23.42
CA LYS A 48 -10.17 -3.37 23.11
C LYS A 48 -10.06 -3.01 21.62
N GLY A 49 -10.54 -3.88 20.73
CA GLY A 49 -10.53 -3.63 19.28
C GLY A 49 -11.39 -2.44 18.87
N LYS A 50 -12.56 -2.27 19.50
CA LYS A 50 -13.43 -1.10 19.30
C LYS A 50 -12.77 0.20 19.75
N ILE A 51 -12.02 0.17 20.87
CA ILE A 51 -11.22 1.32 21.32
C ILE A 51 -10.13 1.63 20.29
N ARG A 52 -9.31 0.63 19.93
CA ARG A 52 -8.22 0.80 18.96
C ARG A 52 -8.72 1.32 17.61
N SER A 53 -9.86 0.83 17.13
CA SER A 53 -10.49 1.30 15.88
C SER A 53 -10.83 2.80 15.92
N ARG A 54 -11.21 3.34 17.09
CA ARG A 54 -11.37 4.80 17.27
C ARG A 54 -10.03 5.51 17.33
N ASP A 55 -9.02 4.92 17.98
CA ASP A 55 -7.68 5.50 18.07
C ASP A 55 -7.00 5.65 16.69
N LEU A 56 -7.39 4.82 15.70
CA LEU A 56 -6.94 4.97 14.31
C LEU A 56 -7.28 6.35 13.74
N VAL A 57 -8.39 6.96 14.15
CA VAL A 57 -8.78 8.32 13.73
C VAL A 57 -7.71 9.33 14.15
N HIS A 58 -7.26 9.24 15.41
CA HIS A 58 -6.23 10.10 15.95
C HIS A 58 -4.86 9.81 15.33
N ALA A 59 -4.52 8.53 15.14
CA ALA A 59 -3.27 8.11 14.52
C ALA A 59 -3.08 8.66 13.10
N LEU A 60 -4.18 8.92 12.39
CA LEU A 60 -4.20 9.46 11.05
C LEU A 60 -4.48 10.97 10.98
N ASN A 61 -4.56 11.67 12.12
CA ASN A 61 -4.89 13.10 12.11
C ASN A 61 -3.85 13.91 11.30
N GLY A 62 -4.32 14.88 10.54
CA GLY A 62 -3.48 15.70 9.64
C GLY A 62 -2.90 14.97 8.41
N MET A 63 -3.07 13.66 8.27
CA MET A 63 -2.66 12.95 7.05
C MET A 63 -3.78 12.96 6.00
N PRO A 64 -3.47 13.25 4.72
CA PRO A 64 -4.43 13.20 3.65
C PRO A 64 -4.90 11.77 3.44
N LEU A 65 -6.19 11.61 3.12
CA LEU A 65 -6.77 10.32 2.81
C LEU A 65 -7.86 10.49 1.76
N ASP A 66 -7.70 9.81 0.65
CA ASP A 66 -8.58 9.85 -0.52
C ASP A 66 -9.54 8.66 -0.57
N ALA A 67 -9.16 7.53 0.03
CA ALA A 67 -9.98 6.33 0.10
C ALA A 67 -9.66 5.48 1.32
N ILE A 68 -10.69 4.83 1.84
CA ILE A 68 -10.61 3.79 2.86
C ILE A 68 -11.03 2.49 2.20
N ILE A 69 -10.14 1.50 2.18
CA ILE A 69 -10.33 0.26 1.44
C ILE A 69 -10.18 -0.90 2.42
N SER A 70 -11.07 -1.89 2.32
CA SER A 70 -11.10 -3.02 3.23
C SER A 70 -11.74 -4.23 2.54
N PRO A 71 -11.42 -5.48 2.92
CA PRO A 71 -12.24 -6.61 2.52
C PRO A 71 -13.57 -6.57 3.27
N GLY A 72 -14.63 -7.08 2.64
CA GLY A 72 -15.99 -7.16 3.19
C GLY A 72 -16.16 -8.12 4.37
N ILE A 73 -15.09 -8.38 5.13
CA ILE A 73 -15.11 -9.16 6.36
C ILE A 73 -15.51 -8.24 7.50
N LYS A 74 -16.45 -8.68 8.34
CA LYS A 74 -17.05 -7.84 9.40
C LYS A 74 -16.03 -7.10 10.27
N ARG A 75 -15.07 -7.80 10.90
CA ARG A 75 -14.02 -7.15 11.74
C ARG A 75 -13.18 -6.11 11.01
N ASN A 76 -12.97 -6.28 9.71
CA ASN A 76 -12.22 -5.35 8.87
C ASN A 76 -13.05 -4.07 8.65
N MET A 77 -14.30 -4.24 8.24
CA MET A 77 -15.26 -3.14 8.06
C MET A 77 -15.52 -2.39 9.38
N ASP A 78 -15.70 -3.11 10.49
CA ASP A 78 -15.90 -2.53 11.82
C ASP A 78 -14.67 -1.75 12.29
N THR A 79 -13.46 -2.19 11.92
CA THR A 79 -12.23 -1.45 12.22
C THR A 79 -12.16 -0.15 11.42
N ALA A 80 -12.64 -0.17 10.17
CA ALA A 80 -12.64 0.97 9.27
C ALA A 80 -13.72 2.01 9.62
N ALA A 81 -14.83 1.59 10.22
CA ALA A 81 -16.03 2.41 10.36
C ALA A 81 -15.82 3.74 11.10
N PRO A 82 -15.09 3.83 12.25
CA PRO A 82 -14.86 5.11 12.90
C PRO A 82 -14.07 6.11 12.04
N LEU A 83 -13.07 5.62 11.30
CA LEU A 83 -12.31 6.44 10.37
C LEU A 83 -13.16 6.91 9.20
N ALA A 84 -13.99 6.03 8.65
CA ALA A 84 -14.93 6.35 7.58
C ALA A 84 -15.88 7.49 7.98
N THR A 85 -16.49 7.38 9.17
CA THR A 85 -17.35 8.42 9.74
C THR A 85 -16.58 9.72 9.96
N ALA A 86 -15.40 9.67 10.58
CA ALA A 86 -14.61 10.86 10.91
C ALA A 86 -14.09 11.61 9.66
N ARG A 87 -13.89 10.90 8.54
CA ARG A 87 -13.41 11.47 7.28
C ARG A 87 -14.52 11.76 6.28
N ASN A 88 -15.76 11.38 6.58
CA ASN A 88 -16.86 11.40 5.63
C ASN A 88 -16.50 10.70 4.30
N LEU A 89 -15.82 9.55 4.41
CA LEU A 89 -15.39 8.72 3.28
C LEU A 89 -16.01 7.32 3.42
N PRO A 90 -16.65 6.76 2.39
CA PRO A 90 -17.16 5.40 2.45
C PRO A 90 -16.01 4.39 2.47
N VAL A 91 -16.27 3.23 3.08
CA VAL A 91 -15.35 2.08 2.98
C VAL A 91 -15.60 1.36 1.66
N GLN A 92 -14.58 1.33 0.80
CA GLN A 92 -14.61 0.63 -0.47
C GLN A 92 -14.23 -0.83 -0.25
N ASN A 93 -15.11 -1.74 -0.69
CA ASN A 93 -14.84 -3.17 -0.62
C ASN A 93 -13.85 -3.58 -1.72
N LEU A 94 -12.76 -4.22 -1.34
CA LEU A 94 -11.84 -4.89 -2.25
C LEU A 94 -11.62 -6.34 -1.78
N PRO A 95 -11.78 -7.36 -2.66
CA PRO A 95 -11.62 -8.77 -2.28
C PRO A 95 -10.27 -9.10 -1.63
N SER A 96 -10.25 -10.16 -0.83
CA SER A 96 -9.13 -10.47 0.07
C SER A 96 -7.96 -11.17 -0.62
N GLU A 97 -8.21 -11.81 -1.76
CA GLU A 97 -7.36 -12.85 -2.34
C GLU A 97 -6.09 -12.26 -2.99
N MET A 98 -6.22 -11.12 -3.66
CA MET A 98 -5.11 -10.44 -4.36
C MET A 98 -5.33 -8.92 -4.39
N PRO A 99 -5.28 -8.22 -3.25
CA PRO A 99 -5.64 -6.80 -3.22
C PRO A 99 -4.57 -5.89 -3.84
N THR A 100 -3.33 -6.37 -4.02
CA THR A 100 -2.18 -5.52 -4.38
C THR A 100 -2.40 -4.70 -5.66
N SER A 101 -2.90 -5.32 -6.74
CA SER A 101 -3.15 -4.63 -8.01
C SER A 101 -4.21 -3.53 -7.85
N GLY A 102 -5.30 -3.83 -7.14
CA GLY A 102 -6.36 -2.87 -6.83
C GLY A 102 -5.87 -1.71 -5.95
N LEU A 103 -5.03 -2.01 -4.95
CA LEU A 103 -4.45 -0.99 -4.07
C LEU A 103 -3.44 -0.09 -4.79
N ILE A 104 -2.64 -0.63 -5.71
CA ILE A 104 -1.76 0.17 -6.57
C ILE A 104 -2.58 1.11 -7.45
N ALA A 105 -3.63 0.59 -8.10
CA ALA A 105 -4.49 1.41 -8.93
C ALA A 105 -5.20 2.51 -8.12
N ALA A 106 -5.72 2.16 -6.93
CA ALA A 106 -6.43 3.11 -6.07
C ALA A 106 -5.52 4.19 -5.46
N SER A 107 -4.26 3.84 -5.18
CA SER A 107 -3.28 4.76 -4.60
C SER A 107 -2.56 5.65 -5.60
N ALA A 108 -2.74 5.46 -6.91
CA ALA A 108 -1.96 6.17 -7.92
C ALA A 108 -2.10 7.71 -7.82
N GLY A 109 -1.05 8.38 -7.34
CA GLY A 109 -1.03 9.83 -7.08
C GLY A 109 -1.90 10.27 -5.90
N ARG A 110 -2.33 9.32 -5.05
CA ARG A 110 -3.32 9.49 -3.98
C ARG A 110 -2.83 8.86 -2.68
N SER A 111 -3.50 9.19 -1.59
CA SER A 111 -3.28 8.57 -0.28
C SER A 111 -4.46 7.66 0.07
N VAL A 112 -4.22 6.36 0.22
CA VAL A 112 -5.27 5.39 0.55
C VAL A 112 -4.86 4.55 1.74
N ILE A 113 -5.85 4.06 2.50
CA ILE A 113 -5.62 3.09 3.57
C ILE A 113 -6.25 1.74 3.23
N TRP A 114 -5.49 0.68 3.45
CA TRP A 114 -5.95 -0.70 3.48
C TRP A 114 -6.06 -1.18 4.92
N ILE A 115 -7.28 -1.55 5.35
CA ILE A 115 -7.53 -2.23 6.63
C ILE A 115 -7.75 -3.73 6.36
N GLY A 116 -6.68 -4.51 6.50
CA GLY A 116 -6.60 -5.90 6.07
C GLY A 116 -6.49 -6.94 7.19
N ASN A 117 -6.00 -8.13 6.84
CA ASN A 117 -5.73 -9.23 7.74
C ASN A 117 -4.35 -9.84 7.44
N LYS A 118 -3.85 -10.72 8.31
CA LYS A 118 -2.45 -11.22 8.19
C LYS A 118 -2.13 -11.81 6.81
N GLY A 119 -3.10 -12.47 6.16
CA GLY A 119 -2.89 -13.10 4.86
C GLY A 119 -2.62 -12.08 3.76
N ASN A 120 -3.54 -11.12 3.57
CA ASN A 120 -3.36 -10.11 2.54
C ASN A 120 -2.26 -9.10 2.83
N LEU A 121 -1.97 -8.79 4.09
CA LEU A 121 -0.80 -7.97 4.44
C LEU A 121 0.51 -8.64 3.98
N LYS A 122 0.64 -9.96 4.19
CA LYS A 122 1.80 -10.72 3.69
C LYS A 122 1.86 -10.75 2.16
N ALA A 123 0.71 -10.89 1.49
CA ALA A 123 0.63 -10.87 0.04
C ALA A 123 1.10 -9.53 -0.53
N ILE A 124 0.58 -8.40 -0.01
CA ILE A 124 0.99 -7.04 -0.40
C ILE A 124 2.51 -6.88 -0.26
N TRP A 125 3.07 -7.32 0.87
CA TRP A 125 4.51 -7.22 1.13
C TRP A 125 5.35 -8.03 0.13
N LYS A 126 4.92 -9.26 -0.17
CA LYS A 126 5.57 -10.13 -1.14
C LYS A 126 5.51 -9.54 -2.54
N ASP A 127 4.34 -9.08 -2.95
CA ASP A 127 4.09 -8.55 -4.30
C ASP A 127 4.86 -7.26 -4.57
N LEU A 128 4.90 -6.35 -3.58
CA LEU A 128 5.66 -5.11 -3.63
C LEU A 128 7.16 -5.29 -3.30
N ARG A 129 7.59 -6.51 -2.97
CA ARG A 129 8.99 -6.87 -2.62
C ARG A 129 9.59 -5.99 -1.52
N LEU A 130 8.78 -5.66 -0.51
CA LEU A 130 9.21 -4.80 0.59
C LEU A 130 10.11 -5.60 1.56
N SER A 131 11.24 -5.02 1.94
CA SER A 131 12.27 -5.68 2.75
C SER A 131 11.94 -5.79 4.24
N ASN A 132 11.14 -4.85 4.76
CA ASN A 132 10.69 -4.85 6.16
C ASN A 132 9.54 -5.85 6.36
N PRO A 133 9.28 -6.34 7.57
CA PRO A 133 8.09 -7.16 7.83
C PRO A 133 6.78 -6.35 7.68
N PRO A 134 5.65 -7.00 7.32
CA PRO A 134 4.32 -6.37 7.31
C PRO A 134 3.80 -6.04 8.73
N PRO A 135 2.84 -5.10 8.87
CA PRO A 135 2.23 -4.70 10.15
C PRO A 135 1.24 -5.75 10.66
N LEU A 136 1.77 -6.88 11.17
CA LEU A 136 0.94 -8.04 11.55
C LEU A 136 0.37 -7.96 12.95
N GLU A 137 0.93 -7.14 13.83
CA GLU A 137 0.44 -6.97 15.20
C GLU A 137 -0.69 -5.95 15.26
N TYR A 138 -1.57 -6.10 16.25
CA TYR A 138 -2.65 -5.14 16.44
C TYR A 138 -2.08 -3.78 16.84
N GLY A 139 -2.51 -2.73 16.16
CA GLY A 139 -1.99 -1.37 16.38
C GLY A 139 -0.78 -1.02 15.50
N ASP A 140 -0.21 -1.97 14.76
CA ASP A 140 0.80 -1.63 13.77
C ASP A 140 0.19 -0.88 12.60
N LEU A 141 0.86 0.20 12.20
CA LEU A 141 0.50 1.02 11.05
C LEU A 141 1.76 1.26 10.23
N HIS A 142 1.74 0.89 8.96
CA HIS A 142 2.86 1.12 8.05
C HIS A 142 2.41 2.01 6.90
N ILE A 143 3.19 3.05 6.63
CA ILE A 143 2.91 4.04 5.58
C ILE A 143 3.97 3.88 4.49
N ILE A 144 3.55 3.35 3.35
CA ILE A 144 4.40 3.15 2.19
C ILE A 144 4.22 4.36 1.28
N ARG A 145 5.31 5.09 0.97
CA ARG A 145 5.28 6.27 0.12
C ARG A 145 6.20 6.10 -1.07
N SER A 146 5.73 6.46 -2.25
CA SER A 146 6.55 6.65 -3.45
C SER A 146 6.75 8.14 -3.73
N ASP A 147 7.99 8.53 -4.02
CA ASP A 147 8.30 9.89 -4.46
C ASP A 147 8.03 10.10 -5.96
N ALA A 148 8.39 11.27 -6.49
CA ALA A 148 8.24 11.59 -7.91
C ALA A 148 9.09 10.70 -8.84
N GLY A 149 10.18 10.13 -8.34
CA GLY A 149 11.03 9.16 -9.05
C GLY A 149 10.57 7.71 -8.90
N GLY A 150 9.51 7.46 -8.12
CA GLY A 150 9.02 6.12 -7.81
C GLY A 150 9.83 5.39 -6.73
N ALA A 151 10.75 6.07 -6.04
CA ALA A 151 11.49 5.46 -4.95
C ALA A 151 10.56 5.27 -3.74
N VAL A 152 10.57 4.06 -3.18
CA VAL A 152 9.68 3.67 -2.08
C VAL A 152 10.35 3.82 -0.73
N SER A 153 9.64 4.42 0.22
CA SER A 153 10.00 4.47 1.64
C SER A 153 8.87 3.90 2.51
N ILE A 154 9.23 3.38 3.69
CA ILE A 154 8.27 2.85 4.66
C ILE A 154 8.47 3.54 6.00
N GLU A 155 7.43 4.21 6.48
CA GLU A 155 7.35 4.72 7.84
C GLU A 155 6.54 3.73 8.69
N ARG A 156 7.05 3.38 9.88
CA ARG A 156 6.37 2.47 10.81
C ARG A 156 5.92 3.24 12.04
N ARG A 157 4.65 3.07 12.41
CA ARG A 157 4.02 3.64 13.60
C ARG A 157 3.26 2.55 14.35
N HIS A 158 2.92 2.86 15.58
CA HIS A 158 2.01 2.06 16.40
C HIS A 158 0.95 2.96 17.03
N PHE A 159 -0.28 2.48 17.20
CA PHE A 159 -1.38 3.22 17.77
C PHE A 159 -2.30 2.34 18.61
N GLY A 160 -2.93 2.94 19.63
CA GLY A 160 -3.80 2.26 20.60
C GLY A 160 -3.02 1.41 21.61
N GLY A 161 -3.42 1.45 22.89
CA GLY A 161 -2.86 0.60 23.96
C GLY A 161 -3.41 -0.82 23.95
#